data_AF-A0A523FKM0-F1
#
_entry.id   AF-A0A523FKM0-F1
#
_cell.length_a   1.000
_cell.length_b   1.000
_cell.length_c   1.000
_cell.angle_alpha   90.00
_cell.angle_beta   90.00
_cell.angle_gamma   90.00
#
_symmetry.space_group_name_H-M   'P 1'
#
loop_
_entity.id
_entity.type
_entity.pdbx_description
1 polymer ?
#
loop_
_entity_poly.entity_id
_entity_poly.type
_entity_poly.pdbx_seq_one_letter_code
_entity_poly.pdbx_strand_id
1 'polypeptide(L)'
;MAESAPRTLTDAVSRDLVIAGLFVAAAMALNNWYAATGSSIALWTTWAILFILAFIGIYLSHEWGHYMGARIAGADVPLGSGNGILLGLLDPATHSRHQFMSMALGGEVGYFVPSLIFIPLFWDWAPFQGVAIASAAFAVQALYVDIPVLWKIHKGADIQATLDAGTAGPVILRKTVISWGLLAVAIIVGGLL
;
A
#
# COMPACT_ATOMS: atom_id res chain seq x y z
N MET A 1 -30.30 -3.78 2.71
CA MET A 1 -29.32 -2.74 2.34
C MET A 1 -29.27 -2.76 0.83
N ALA A 2 -29.53 -1.65 0.15
CA ALA A 2 -29.50 -1.62 -1.31
C ALA A 2 -28.07 -1.93 -1.78
N GLU A 3 -27.91 -2.95 -2.62
CA GLU A 3 -26.67 -3.19 -3.36
C GLU A 3 -26.36 -1.91 -4.15
N SER A 4 -25.29 -1.21 -3.77
CA SER A 4 -24.76 -0.14 -4.61
C SER A 4 -24.38 -0.75 -5.96
N ALA A 5 -24.77 -0.08 -7.04
CA ALA A 5 -24.45 -0.51 -8.40
C ALA A 5 -22.95 -0.83 -8.53
N PRO A 6 -22.58 -1.85 -9.33
CA PRO A 6 -21.18 -2.21 -9.55
C PRO A 6 -20.40 -0.99 -10.05
N ARG A 7 -19.24 -0.71 -9.43
CA ARG A 7 -18.36 0.38 -9.87
C ARG A 7 -17.80 0.05 -11.24
N THR A 8 -17.81 1.02 -12.16
CA THR A 8 -17.11 0.85 -13.44
C THR A 8 -15.60 1.10 -13.27
N LEU A 9 -14.80 0.61 -14.22
CA LEU A 9 -13.36 0.89 -14.25
C LEU A 9 -13.11 2.41 -14.35
N THR A 10 -13.94 3.12 -15.12
CA THR A 10 -13.87 4.57 -15.27
C THR A 10 -14.11 5.29 -13.94
N ASP A 11 -15.05 4.82 -13.12
CA ASP A 11 -15.31 5.40 -11.80
C ASP A 11 -14.10 5.22 -10.87
N ALA A 12 -13.50 4.02 -10.88
CA ALA A 12 -12.31 3.72 -10.09
C ALA A 12 -11.11 4.60 -10.51
N VAL A 13 -10.84 4.70 -11.81
CA VAL A 13 -9.77 5.55 -12.36
C VAL A 13 -10.02 7.02 -12.00
N SER A 14 -11.25 7.52 -12.17
CA SER A 14 -11.58 8.91 -11.88
C SER A 14 -11.39 9.26 -10.41
N ARG A 15 -11.85 8.38 -9.51
CA ARG A 15 -11.62 8.51 -8.06
C ARG A 15 -10.14 8.59 -7.74
N ASP A 16 -9.33 7.68 -8.29
CA ASP A 16 -7.92 7.59 -7.93
C ASP A 16 -7.09 8.74 -8.52
N LEU A 17 -7.47 9.25 -9.70
CA LEU A 17 -6.90 10.49 -10.25
C LEU A 17 -7.22 11.70 -9.36
N VAL A 18 -8.44 11.79 -8.81
CA VAL A 18 -8.79 12.85 -7.86
C VAL A 18 -7.96 12.73 -6.58
N ILE A 19 -7.81 11.52 -6.03
CA ILE A 19 -6.98 11.29 -4.83
C ILE A 19 -5.52 11.67 -5.11
N ALA A 20 -4.96 11.28 -6.25
CA ALA A 20 -3.60 11.64 -6.65
C ALA A 20 -3.43 13.15 -6.84
N GLY A 21 -4.42 13.82 -7.44
CA GLY A 21 -4.43 15.29 -7.58
C GLY A 21 -4.45 16.00 -6.23
N LEU A 22 -5.29 15.53 -5.30
CA LEU A 22 -5.36 16.06 -3.93
C LEU A 22 -4.05 15.81 -3.17
N PHE A 23 -3.43 14.65 -3.35
CA PHE A 23 -2.11 14.35 -2.81
C PHE A 23 -1.07 15.39 -3.26
N VAL A 24 -0.96 15.62 -4.57
CA VAL A 24 0.02 16.56 -5.13
C VAL A 24 -0.26 17.99 -4.64
N ALA A 25 -1.52 18.42 -4.66
CA ALA A 25 -1.90 19.75 -4.20
C ALA A 25 -1.56 19.96 -2.71
N ALA A 26 -1.88 18.99 -1.86
CA ALA A 26 -1.56 19.05 -0.44
C ALA A 26 -0.04 19.06 -0.20
N ALA A 27 0.71 18.23 -0.91
CA ALA A 27 2.17 18.18 -0.81
C ALA A 27 2.81 19.53 -1.18
N MET A 28 2.36 20.15 -2.27
CA MET A 28 2.83 21.47 -2.67
C MET A 28 2.48 22.55 -1.63
N ALA A 29 1.25 22.53 -1.10
CA ALA A 29 0.81 23.50 -0.10
C ALA A 29 1.63 23.39 1.20
N LEU A 30 1.88 22.16 1.68
CA LEU A 30 2.66 21.92 2.88
C LEU A 30 4.13 22.29 2.71
N ASN A 31 4.73 21.93 1.57
CA ASN A 31 6.09 22.33 1.24
C ASN A 31 6.24 23.86 1.20
N ASN A 32 5.28 24.57 0.60
CA ASN A 32 5.28 26.03 0.55
C ASN A 32 5.11 26.65 1.95
N TRP A 33 4.27 26.06 2.81
CA TRP A 33 4.11 26.53 4.19
C TRP A 33 5.40 26.35 5.01
N TYR A 34 6.07 25.20 4.89
CA TYR A 34 7.36 24.99 5.52
C TYR A 34 8.41 25.95 4.96
N ALA A 35 8.50 26.12 3.64
CA ALA A 35 9.47 27.03 3.01
C ALA A 35 9.26 28.49 3.43
N ALA A 36 8.01 28.92 3.62
CA ALA A 36 7.69 30.28 4.03
C ALA A 36 7.99 30.56 5.51
N THR A 37 7.88 29.55 6.38
CA THR A 37 7.98 29.74 7.84
C THR A 37 9.28 29.25 8.45
N GLY A 38 9.94 28.27 7.83
CA GLY A 38 11.08 27.54 8.39
C GLY A 38 10.79 26.86 9.74
N SER A 39 9.53 26.79 10.17
CA SER A 39 9.18 26.34 11.51
C SER A 39 9.22 24.83 11.64
N SER A 40 9.62 24.34 12.82
CA SER A 40 9.57 22.92 13.14
C SER A 40 8.14 22.38 13.16
N ILE A 41 7.15 23.18 13.60
CA ILE A 41 5.74 22.78 13.58
C ILE A 41 5.26 22.53 12.14
N ALA A 42 5.61 23.40 11.20
CA ALA A 42 5.29 23.21 9.79
C ALA A 42 5.96 21.94 9.24
N LEU A 43 7.21 21.67 9.62
CA LEU A 43 7.93 20.46 9.20
C LEU A 43 7.25 19.18 9.71
N TRP A 44 7.00 19.06 11.02
CA TRP A 44 6.36 17.89 11.61
C TRP A 44 4.95 17.66 11.07
N THR A 45 4.19 18.74 10.87
CA THR A 45 2.85 18.66 10.27
C THR A 45 2.93 18.18 8.82
N THR A 46 3.90 18.68 8.06
CA THR A 46 4.15 18.24 6.68
C THR A 46 4.46 16.74 6.65
N TRP A 47 5.36 16.26 7.52
CA TRP A 47 5.71 14.84 7.58
C TRP A 47 4.52 13.96 7.92
N ALA A 48 3.74 14.32 8.94
CA ALA A 48 2.59 13.54 9.36
C ALA A 48 1.54 13.44 8.25
N ILE A 49 1.22 14.55 7.59
CA ILE A 49 0.22 14.56 6.51
C ILE A 49 0.76 13.82 5.28
N LEU A 50 2.01 14.07 4.88
CA LEU A 50 2.60 13.37 3.74
C LEU A 50 2.76 11.86 3.98
N PHE A 51 3.00 11.43 5.21
CA PHE A 51 2.98 10.01 5.57
C PHE A 51 1.60 9.39 5.33
N ILE A 52 0.53 10.02 5.83
CA ILE A 52 -0.85 9.53 5.65
C ILE A 52 -1.23 9.50 4.17
N LEU A 53 -0.91 10.57 3.45
CA LEU A 53 -1.20 10.71 2.04
C LEU A 53 -0.43 9.68 1.20
N ALA A 54 0.85 9.45 1.50
CA ALA A 54 1.66 8.44 0.84
C ALA A 54 1.16 7.04 1.18
N PHE A 55 0.72 6.81 2.41
CA PHE A 55 0.12 5.55 2.81
C PHE A 55 -1.09 5.21 1.93
N ILE A 56 -2.00 6.17 1.73
CA ILE A 56 -3.17 6.00 0.87
C ILE A 56 -2.74 5.73 -0.57
N GLY A 57 -1.77 6.50 -1.10
CA GLY A 57 -1.29 6.35 -2.48
C GLY A 57 -0.59 5.01 -2.74
N ILE A 58 0.21 4.53 -1.80
CA ILE A 58 0.90 3.23 -1.91
C ILE A 58 -0.09 2.09 -1.78
N TYR A 59 -1.05 2.19 -0.87
CA TYR A 59 -2.15 1.23 -0.77
C TYR A 59 -2.99 1.17 -2.05
N LEU A 60 -3.31 2.32 -2.65
CA LEU A 60 -3.95 2.37 -3.97
C LEU A 60 -3.13 1.64 -5.04
N SER A 61 -1.82 1.89 -5.09
CA SER A 61 -0.89 1.23 -6.01
C SER A 61 -0.89 -0.30 -5.82
N HIS A 62 -0.96 -0.79 -4.59
CA HIS A 62 -1.10 -2.22 -4.27
C HIS A 62 -2.37 -2.83 -4.84
N GLU A 63 -3.52 -2.19 -4.61
CA GLU A 63 -4.79 -2.65 -5.14
C GLU A 63 -4.77 -2.69 -6.69
N TRP A 64 -4.23 -1.65 -7.34
CA TRP A 64 -4.03 -1.65 -8.80
C TRP A 64 -3.05 -2.72 -9.27
N GLY A 65 -2.06 -3.04 -8.45
CA GLY A 65 -1.16 -4.17 -8.65
C GLY A 65 -1.90 -5.50 -8.70
N HIS A 66 -2.81 -5.76 -7.75
CA HIS A 66 -3.67 -6.94 -7.77
C HIS A 66 -4.50 -7.02 -9.04
N TYR A 67 -5.12 -5.91 -9.45
CA TYR A 67 -5.88 -5.83 -10.69
C TYR A 67 -5.02 -6.17 -11.90
N MET A 68 -3.83 -5.57 -12.02
CA MET A 68 -2.93 -5.83 -13.14
C MET A 68 -2.48 -7.30 -13.19
N GLY A 69 -2.13 -7.89 -12.05
CA GLY A 69 -1.81 -9.31 -11.93
C GLY A 69 -2.98 -10.19 -12.39
N ALA A 70 -4.21 -9.84 -12.00
CA ALA A 70 -5.42 -10.55 -12.43
C ALA A 70 -5.58 -10.52 -13.96
N ARG A 71 -5.39 -9.34 -14.57
CA ARG A 71 -5.49 -9.15 -16.03
C ARG A 71 -4.42 -9.94 -16.78
N ILE A 72 -3.18 -9.95 -16.29
CA ILE A 72 -2.08 -10.70 -16.89
C ILE A 72 -2.34 -12.21 -16.86
N ALA A 73 -2.89 -12.73 -15.75
CA ALA A 73 -3.20 -14.14 -15.61
C ALA A 73 -4.55 -14.56 -16.24
N GLY A 74 -5.28 -13.63 -16.87
CA GLY A 74 -6.62 -13.90 -17.41
C GLY A 74 -7.62 -14.35 -16.34
N ALA A 75 -7.47 -13.86 -15.11
CA ALA A 75 -8.43 -14.09 -14.03
C ALA A 75 -9.73 -13.32 -14.28
N ASP A 76 -10.83 -13.80 -13.71
CA ASP A 76 -12.04 -12.99 -13.62
C ASP A 76 -11.84 -11.90 -12.57
N VAL A 77 -12.27 -10.68 -12.90
CA VAL A 77 -11.95 -9.45 -12.16
C VAL A 77 -13.25 -8.70 -11.87
N PRO A 78 -14.17 -9.27 -11.07
CA PRO A 78 -15.39 -8.57 -10.72
C PRO A 78 -15.03 -7.32 -9.92
N LEU A 79 -15.35 -6.15 -10.46
CA LEU A 79 -15.23 -4.89 -9.72
C LEU A 79 -16.30 -4.93 -8.62
N GLY A 80 -15.87 -5.20 -7.39
CA GLY A 80 -16.77 -5.38 -6.25
C GLY A 80 -17.65 -4.15 -5.98
N SER A 81 -18.83 -4.39 -5.41
CA SER A 81 -19.75 -3.35 -4.95
C SER A 81 -19.34 -2.72 -3.60
N GLY A 82 -18.24 -3.20 -2.98
CA GLY A 82 -17.81 -2.83 -1.63
C GLY A 82 -17.09 -1.48 -1.49
N ASN A 83 -16.99 -1.02 -0.24
CA ASN A 83 -16.34 0.25 0.13
C ASN A 83 -14.79 0.22 0.04
N GLY A 84 -14.19 -0.94 -0.25
CA GLY A 84 -12.76 -1.04 -0.58
C GLY A 84 -12.45 -0.61 -2.00
N ILE A 85 -11.18 -0.33 -2.30
CA ILE A 85 -10.78 0.26 -3.58
C ILE A 85 -10.80 -0.78 -4.70
N LEU A 86 -10.47 -2.06 -4.45
CA LEU A 86 -10.66 -3.23 -5.33
C LEU A 86 -10.94 -4.54 -4.55
N LEU A 87 -11.68 -4.47 -3.43
CA LEU A 87 -12.01 -5.67 -2.64
C LEU A 87 -13.00 -6.57 -3.40
N GLY A 88 -12.56 -7.80 -3.67
CA GLY A 88 -13.28 -8.82 -4.43
C GLY A 88 -12.37 -9.66 -5.34
N LEU A 89 -11.09 -9.29 -5.47
CA LEU A 89 -10.15 -9.93 -6.40
C LEU A 89 -9.60 -11.27 -5.89
N LEU A 90 -9.27 -11.42 -4.61
CA LEU A 90 -8.64 -12.65 -4.12
C LEU A 90 -9.71 -13.61 -3.59
N ASP A 91 -10.41 -14.30 -4.49
CA ASP A 91 -11.32 -15.38 -4.12
C ASP A 91 -10.71 -16.74 -4.52
N PRO A 92 -10.18 -17.51 -3.55
CA PRO A 92 -9.58 -18.82 -3.82
C PRO A 92 -10.56 -19.83 -4.41
N ALA A 93 -11.88 -19.60 -4.29
CA ALA A 93 -12.89 -20.49 -4.87
C ALA A 93 -13.08 -20.28 -6.38
N THR A 94 -12.72 -19.11 -6.91
CA THR A 94 -12.95 -18.74 -8.33
C THR A 94 -11.66 -18.62 -9.14
N HIS A 95 -10.49 -18.62 -8.48
CA HIS A 95 -9.19 -18.52 -9.15
C HIS A 95 -8.31 -19.75 -8.96
N SER A 96 -7.64 -20.16 -10.04
CA SER A 96 -6.56 -21.15 -9.96
C SER A 96 -5.38 -20.63 -9.12
N ARG A 97 -4.52 -21.52 -8.62
CA ARG A 97 -3.29 -21.13 -7.91
C ARG A 97 -2.41 -20.18 -8.73
N HIS A 98 -2.31 -20.38 -10.04
CA HIS A 98 -1.54 -19.49 -10.91
C HIS A 98 -2.13 -18.07 -10.94
N GLN A 99 -3.45 -17.96 -11.13
CA GLN A 99 -4.16 -16.68 -11.10
C GLN A 99 -4.01 -15.99 -9.74
N PHE A 100 -4.27 -16.72 -8.65
CA PHE A 100 -4.07 -16.22 -7.30
C PHE A 100 -2.64 -15.67 -7.08
N MET A 101 -1.62 -16.44 -7.45
CA MET A 101 -0.23 -16.02 -7.26
C MET A 101 0.12 -14.80 -8.11
N SER A 102 -0.35 -14.73 -9.36
CA SER A 102 -0.11 -13.56 -10.22
C SER A 102 -0.76 -12.30 -9.64
N MET A 103 -1.98 -12.42 -9.11
CA MET A 103 -2.69 -11.34 -8.45
C MET A 103 -1.96 -10.89 -7.19
N ALA A 104 -1.61 -11.82 -6.30
CA ALA A 104 -0.91 -11.51 -5.06
C ALA A 104 0.44 -10.83 -5.33
N LEU A 105 1.25 -11.36 -6.24
CA LEU A 105 2.52 -10.75 -6.65
C LEU A 105 2.33 -9.38 -7.29
N GLY A 106 1.24 -9.17 -8.04
CA GLY A 106 0.88 -7.87 -8.57
C GLY A 106 0.72 -6.82 -7.46
N GLY A 107 0.06 -7.18 -6.36
CA GLY A 107 -0.07 -6.30 -5.19
C GLY A 107 1.29 -5.97 -4.57
N GLU A 108 2.16 -6.96 -4.40
CA GLU A 108 3.52 -6.73 -3.90
C GLU A 108 4.30 -5.77 -4.78
N VAL A 109 4.23 -5.93 -6.11
CA VAL A 109 4.82 -4.98 -7.07
C VAL A 109 4.25 -3.57 -6.85
N GLY A 110 2.95 -3.46 -6.59
CA GLY A 110 2.28 -2.20 -6.26
C GLY A 110 2.79 -1.55 -4.97
N TYR A 111 3.33 -2.30 -4.01
CA TYR A 111 4.07 -1.74 -2.86
C TYR A 111 5.52 -1.40 -3.20
N PHE A 112 6.25 -2.30 -3.85
CA PHE A 112 7.69 -2.16 -4.05
C PHE A 112 8.04 -1.09 -5.08
N VAL A 113 7.31 -0.97 -6.19
CA VAL A 113 7.61 0.01 -7.23
C VAL A 113 7.59 1.45 -6.70
N PRO A 114 6.51 1.95 -6.06
CA PRO A 114 6.55 3.29 -5.49
C PRO A 114 7.59 3.39 -4.38
N SER A 115 7.80 2.34 -3.58
CA SER A 115 8.79 2.39 -2.50
C SER A 115 10.23 2.53 -3.00
N LEU A 116 10.60 1.82 -4.06
CA LEU A 116 11.92 1.90 -4.71
C LEU A 116 12.17 3.25 -5.36
N ILE A 117 11.12 4.01 -5.68
CA ILE A 117 11.23 5.37 -6.24
C ILE A 117 11.26 6.40 -5.11
N PHE A 118 10.29 6.35 -4.20
CA PHE A 118 10.06 7.40 -3.21
C PHE A 118 11.07 7.40 -2.07
N ILE A 119 11.59 6.24 -1.67
CA ILE A 119 12.65 6.18 -0.64
C ILE A 119 13.86 6.99 -1.11
N PRO A 120 14.57 6.64 -2.22
CA PRO A 120 15.76 7.38 -2.61
C PRO A 120 15.45 8.82 -3.05
N LEU A 121 14.25 9.10 -3.57
CA LEU A 121 13.89 10.45 -4.02
C LEU A 121 13.64 11.41 -2.84
N PHE A 122 13.07 10.93 -1.74
CA PHE A 122 12.58 11.79 -0.66
C PHE A 122 13.29 11.59 0.68
N TRP A 123 14.22 10.63 0.80
CA TRP A 123 14.92 10.37 2.07
C TRP A 123 15.65 11.60 2.60
N ASP A 124 16.43 12.26 1.73
CA ASP A 124 17.24 13.43 2.09
C ASP A 124 16.51 14.77 1.83
N TRP A 125 15.28 14.71 1.33
CA TRP A 125 14.48 15.91 1.09
C TRP A 125 13.57 16.18 2.28
N ALA A 126 14.07 16.96 3.24
CA ALA A 126 13.45 17.16 4.55
C ALA A 126 11.92 17.32 4.50
N PRO A 127 11.28 18.23 3.73
CA PRO A 127 9.82 18.35 3.71
C PRO A 127 9.07 17.07 3.31
N PHE A 128 9.66 16.21 2.48
CA PHE A 128 9.01 15.00 1.94
C PHE A 128 9.37 13.71 2.68
N GLN A 129 10.13 13.78 3.78
CA GLN A 129 10.59 12.59 4.50
C GLN A 129 9.42 11.69 4.98
N GLY A 130 8.25 12.26 5.27
CA GLY A 130 7.03 11.49 5.56
C GLY A 130 6.63 10.50 4.44
N VAL A 131 6.82 10.87 3.17
CA VAL A 131 6.58 9.98 2.02
C VAL A 131 7.57 8.82 2.01
N ALA A 132 8.85 9.11 2.27
CA ALA A 132 9.90 8.10 2.30
C ALA A 132 9.69 7.10 3.46
N ILE A 133 9.29 7.58 4.63
CA ILE A 133 9.00 6.74 5.80
C ILE A 133 7.78 5.84 5.53
N ALA A 134 6.69 6.37 4.95
CA ALA A 134 5.54 5.56 4.56
C ALA A 134 5.93 4.47 3.56
N SER A 135 6.77 4.82 2.59
CA SER A 135 7.30 3.88 1.60
C SER A 135 8.11 2.76 2.23
N ALA A 136 9.03 3.10 3.14
CA ALA A 136 9.78 2.11 3.90
C ALA A 136 8.87 1.21 4.75
N ALA A 137 7.83 1.78 5.36
CA ALA A 137 6.87 1.03 6.19
C ALA A 137 6.13 -0.04 5.38
N PHE A 138 5.68 0.27 4.17
CA PHE A 138 5.05 -0.72 3.28
C PHE A 138 6.03 -1.76 2.75
N ALA A 139 7.25 -1.36 2.37
CA ALA A 139 8.27 -2.32 1.93
C ALA A 139 8.61 -3.33 3.04
N VAL A 140 8.81 -2.86 4.28
CA VAL A 140 9.09 -3.74 5.43
C VAL A 140 7.87 -4.60 5.78
N GLN A 141 6.65 -4.03 5.70
CA GLN A 141 5.42 -4.79 5.89
C GLN A 141 5.31 -5.94 4.88
N ALA A 142 5.45 -5.66 3.59
CA ALA A 142 5.42 -6.66 2.52
C ALA A 142 6.41 -7.81 2.79
N LEU A 143 7.67 -7.46 3.09
CA LEU A 143 8.73 -8.44 3.36
C LEU A 143 8.46 -9.30 4.60
N TYR A 144 7.87 -8.72 5.65
CA TYR A 144 7.68 -9.39 6.93
C TYR A 144 6.34 -10.14 7.03
N VAL A 145 5.33 -9.69 6.30
CA VAL A 145 3.94 -10.16 6.44
C VAL A 145 3.50 -10.96 5.23
N ASP A 146 3.60 -10.35 4.05
CA ASP A 146 2.92 -10.84 2.85
C ASP A 146 3.80 -11.85 2.10
N ILE A 147 5.06 -11.50 1.83
CA ILE A 147 6.01 -12.38 1.14
C ILE A 147 6.16 -13.76 1.82
N PRO A 148 6.26 -13.90 3.15
CA PRO A 148 6.32 -15.21 3.79
C PRO A 148 5.04 -16.04 3.62
N VAL A 149 3.87 -15.40 3.55
CA VAL A 149 2.58 -16.07 3.27
C VAL A 149 2.57 -16.54 1.82
N LEU A 150 2.92 -15.67 0.87
CA LEU A 150 2.98 -16.00 -0.55
C LEU A 150 4.01 -17.10 -0.86
N TRP A 151 5.14 -17.10 -0.15
CA TRP A 151 6.15 -18.15 -0.30
C TRP A 151 5.63 -19.53 0.09
N LYS A 152 4.86 -19.65 1.17
CA LYS A 152 4.24 -20.92 1.58
C LYS A 152 3.26 -21.41 0.52
N ILE A 153 2.44 -20.51 -0.01
CA ILE A 153 1.48 -20.82 -1.08
C ILE A 153 2.23 -21.23 -2.35
N HIS A 154 3.29 -20.52 -2.73
CA HIS A 154 4.13 -20.90 -3.86
C HIS A 154 4.72 -22.31 -3.71
N LYS A 155 5.09 -22.71 -2.49
CA LYS A 155 5.57 -24.06 -2.15
C LYS A 155 4.49 -25.13 -2.07
N GLY A 156 3.23 -24.80 -2.36
CA GLY A 156 2.13 -25.75 -2.44
C GLY A 156 1.22 -25.80 -1.21
N ALA A 157 1.41 -24.93 -0.21
CA ALA A 157 0.45 -24.83 0.89
C ALA A 157 -0.95 -24.48 0.39
N ASP A 158 -1.98 -24.93 1.11
CA ASP A 158 -3.37 -24.60 0.81
C ASP A 158 -3.58 -23.07 0.89
N ILE A 159 -4.24 -22.49 -0.12
CA ILE A 159 -4.38 -21.04 -0.23
C ILE A 159 -5.25 -20.51 0.91
N GLN A 160 -6.45 -21.06 1.06
CA GLN A 160 -7.44 -20.56 2.03
C GLN A 160 -6.92 -20.71 3.47
N ALA A 161 -6.42 -21.89 3.83
CA ALA A 161 -5.89 -22.12 5.17
C ALA A 161 -4.68 -21.24 5.49
N THR A 162 -3.82 -20.95 4.49
CA THR A 162 -2.67 -20.07 4.70
C THR A 162 -3.12 -18.61 4.85
N LEU A 163 -4.10 -18.16 4.07
CA LEU A 163 -4.70 -16.84 4.21
C LEU A 163 -5.37 -16.69 5.57
N ASP A 164 -6.24 -17.60 5.98
CA ASP A 164 -6.96 -17.55 7.27
C ASP A 164 -5.99 -17.44 8.46
N ALA A 165 -4.90 -18.20 8.41
CA ALA A 165 -3.85 -18.14 9.44
C ALA A 165 -3.03 -16.84 9.39
N GLY A 166 -2.91 -16.22 8.22
CA GLY A 166 -2.09 -15.03 7.97
C GLY A 166 -2.82 -13.70 8.09
N THR A 167 -4.13 -13.68 7.83
CA THR A 167 -4.94 -12.46 7.65
C THR A 167 -5.91 -12.19 8.80
N ALA A 168 -5.94 -13.03 9.83
CA ALA A 168 -6.70 -12.75 11.04
C ALA A 168 -6.28 -11.38 11.62
N GLY A 169 -7.24 -10.50 11.91
CA GLY A 169 -6.99 -9.11 12.35
C GLY A 169 -5.93 -8.98 13.45
N PRO A 170 -5.97 -9.77 14.54
CA PRO A 170 -4.93 -9.75 15.57
C PRO A 170 -3.54 -10.14 15.07
N VAL A 171 -3.44 -11.03 14.09
CA VAL A 171 -2.18 -11.46 13.49
C VAL A 171 -1.60 -10.35 12.63
N ILE A 172 -2.42 -9.72 11.77
CA ILE A 172 -2.01 -8.58 10.96
C ILE A 172 -1.55 -7.44 11.86
N LEU A 173 -2.35 -7.08 12.88
CA LEU A 173 -2.01 -5.99 13.79
C LEU A 173 -0.69 -6.26 14.50
N ARG A 174 -0.51 -7.45 15.07
CA ARG A 174 0.74 -7.82 15.75
C ARG A 174 1.93 -7.72 14.80
N LYS A 175 1.82 -8.27 13.59
CA LYS A 175 2.91 -8.25 12.61
C LYS A 175 3.22 -6.82 12.15
N THR A 176 2.21 -5.97 11.99
CA THR A 176 2.36 -4.56 11.60
C THR A 176 3.05 -3.76 12.69
N VAL A 177 2.66 -3.95 13.96
CA VAL A 177 3.33 -3.30 15.09
C VAL A 177 4.79 -3.72 15.19
N ILE A 178 5.10 -5.00 14.96
CA ILE A 178 6.49 -5.48 14.95
C ILE A 178 7.26 -4.89 13.77
N SER A 179 6.75 -4.99 12.54
CA SER A 179 7.44 -4.53 11.33
C SER A 179 7.72 -3.02 11.38
N TRP A 180 6.72 -2.22 11.76
CA TRP A 180 6.86 -0.76 11.85
C TRP A 180 7.65 -0.34 13.08
N GLY A 181 7.56 -1.08 14.18
CA GLY A 181 8.40 -0.87 15.37
C GLY A 181 9.88 -1.10 15.07
N LEU A 182 10.21 -2.17 14.33
CA LEU A 182 11.58 -2.43 13.87
C LEU A 182 12.09 -1.34 12.94
N LEU A 183 11.24 -0.85 12.01
CA LEU A 183 11.57 0.28 11.16
C LEU A 183 11.85 1.54 11.97
N ALA A 184 11.01 1.87 12.95
CA ALA A 184 11.20 3.03 13.82
C ALA A 184 12.54 2.94 14.57
N VAL A 185 12.87 1.77 15.12
CA VAL A 185 14.17 1.53 15.78
C VAL A 185 15.33 1.71 14.79
N ALA A 186 15.23 1.17 13.57
CA ALA A 186 16.27 1.30 12.56
C ALA A 186 16.51 2.76 12.15
N ILE A 187 15.45 3.55 12.01
CA ILE A 187 15.53 4.98 11.71
C ILE A 187 16.22 5.74 12.86
N ILE A 188 15.84 5.46 14.11
CA ILE A 188 16.40 6.13 15.30
C ILE A 188 17.88 5.75 15.50
N VAL A 189 18.20 4.46 15.47
CA VAL A 189 19.57 3.96 15.70
C VAL A 189 20.50 4.32 14.55
N GLY A 190 19.98 4.38 13.33
CA GLY A 190 20.74 4.77 12.14
C GLY A 190 21.08 6.26 12.09
N GLY A 191 20.57 7.09 13.01
CA GLY A 191 20.77 8.54 12.98
C GLY A 191 20.09 9.21 11.78
N LEU A 192 18.97 8.65 11.32
CA LEU A 192 18.25 9.09 10.11
C LEU A 192 17.11 10.09 10.43
N LEU A 193 17.04 10.54 11.69
CA LEU A 193 16.22 11.63 12.23
C LEU A 193 17.08 12.47 13.18
#